data_AF-A0A7M2T1Y1-F1
#
_entry.id   AF-A0A7M2T1Y1-F1
#
_cell.length_a   1.000
_cell.length_b   1.000
_cell.length_c   1.000
_cell.angle_alpha   90.00
_cell.angle_beta   90.00
_cell.angle_gamma   90.00
#
_symmetry.space_group_name_H-M   'P 1'
#
loop_
_entity.id
_entity.type
_entity.pdbx_description
1 polymer ?
#
loop_
_entity_poly.entity_id
_entity_poly.type
_entity_poly.pdbx_seq_one_letter_code
_entity_poly.pdbx_strand_id
1 'polypeptide(L)'
;MYTAGFEPDGPYTPPGDDERERLADGVGRLLDGDAAQAERLLAPLGLGVTRLTDTDSGRRYDEIAALRPNGEAARWGRLYLTADSPVRWNVQVPHPVSDRDTEALGVRLLEDTPSGALVVAGAHRRAGRGDAADVAHREDSAFHSIVVELQKRGVPGLQLHGFAESSERPYEAIVSGGAAQSTSGEATALADRLEADGLRVCRGWQARCPLEGTANVQGRSAERRHAGFLHVELAPDARDDGPDADETSDALADLLRTWADD
;
A
#
# COMPACT_ATOMS: atom_id res chain seq x y z
N MET A 1 -17.82 -6.16 -0.15
CA MET A 1 -16.47 -5.60 -0.33
C MET A 1 -15.92 -5.22 1.05
N TYR A 2 -14.63 -5.47 1.31
CA TYR A 2 -14.00 -5.26 2.63
C TYR A 2 -14.16 -3.81 3.15
N THR A 3 -14.03 -2.82 2.27
CA THR A 3 -13.97 -1.39 2.61
C THR A 3 -15.35 -0.72 2.69
N ALA A 4 -16.44 -1.42 2.33
CA ALA A 4 -17.78 -0.84 2.15
C ALA A 4 -18.38 -0.17 3.40
N GLY A 5 -17.88 -0.48 4.60
CA GLY A 5 -18.34 0.09 5.87
C GLY A 5 -17.41 1.16 6.47
N PHE A 6 -16.43 1.65 5.72
CA PHE A 6 -15.48 2.63 6.26
C PHE A 6 -16.07 4.04 6.19
N GLU A 7 -16.30 4.63 7.35
CA GLU A 7 -16.91 5.95 7.50
C GLU A 7 -15.93 6.95 8.14
N PRO A 8 -15.98 8.24 7.78
CA PRO A 8 -15.09 9.26 8.35
C PRO A 8 -15.19 9.40 9.87
N ASP A 9 -16.36 9.20 10.44
CA ASP A 9 -16.65 9.23 11.89
C ASP A 9 -16.60 7.83 12.54
N GLY A 10 -16.11 6.84 11.79
CA GLY A 10 -15.92 5.48 12.28
C GLY A 10 -14.96 5.42 13.47
N PRO A 11 -15.13 4.44 14.38
CA PRO A 11 -14.15 4.21 15.43
C PRO A 11 -12.78 3.81 14.86
N TYR A 12 -11.71 4.21 15.52
CA TYR A 12 -10.39 3.66 15.27
C TYR A 12 -9.52 3.89 16.50
N THR A 13 -8.80 2.85 16.89
CA THR A 13 -7.78 2.90 17.93
C THR A 13 -6.53 2.23 17.36
N PRO A 14 -5.38 2.92 17.35
CA PRO A 14 -4.13 2.30 16.93
C PRO A 14 -3.72 1.18 17.91
N PRO A 15 -3.02 0.13 17.45
CA PRO A 15 -2.48 -0.89 18.34
C PRO A 15 -1.51 -0.27 19.37
N GLY A 16 -1.54 -0.80 20.60
CA GLY A 16 -0.56 -0.50 21.64
C GLY A 16 0.85 -0.99 21.29
N ASP A 17 1.84 -0.61 22.08
CA ASP A 17 3.25 -0.90 21.79
C ASP A 17 3.54 -2.41 21.69
N ASP A 18 3.09 -3.19 22.68
CA ASP A 18 3.22 -4.65 22.69
C ASP A 18 2.47 -5.33 21.52
N GLU A 19 1.34 -4.74 21.10
CA GLU A 19 0.56 -5.24 19.97
C GLU A 19 1.27 -4.98 18.65
N ARG A 20 1.91 -3.82 18.50
CA ARG A 20 2.73 -3.49 17.32
C ARG A 20 3.97 -4.37 17.21
N GLU A 21 4.66 -4.64 18.33
CA GLU A 21 5.81 -5.55 18.35
C GLU A 21 5.38 -6.96 17.96
N ARG A 22 4.30 -7.47 18.56
CA ARG A 22 3.76 -8.79 18.25
C ARG A 22 3.25 -8.90 16.80
N LEU A 23 2.63 -7.85 16.27
CA LEU A 23 2.22 -7.77 14.87
C LEU A 23 3.44 -7.84 13.95
N ALA A 24 4.47 -7.03 14.21
CA ALA A 24 5.70 -7.01 13.45
C ALA A 24 6.39 -8.39 13.45
N ASP A 25 6.50 -9.03 14.61
CA ASP A 25 7.03 -10.39 14.72
C ASP A 25 6.19 -11.41 13.92
N GLY A 26 4.86 -11.32 14.01
CA GLY A 26 3.95 -12.19 13.26
C GLY A 26 4.10 -12.04 11.74
N VAL A 27 4.13 -10.80 11.26
CA VAL A 27 4.36 -10.48 9.83
C VAL A 27 5.74 -10.99 9.39
N GLY A 28 6.78 -10.75 10.21
CA GLY A 28 8.12 -11.22 9.93
C GLY A 28 8.20 -12.74 9.77
N ARG A 29 7.54 -13.50 10.66
CA ARG A 29 7.47 -14.97 10.55
C ARG A 29 6.78 -15.44 9.29
N LEU A 30 5.71 -14.75 8.87
CA LEU A 30 5.01 -15.11 7.65
C LEU A 30 5.86 -14.83 6.40
N LEU A 31 6.56 -13.70 6.35
CA LEU A 31 7.53 -13.38 5.30
C LEU A 31 8.69 -14.38 5.22
N ASP A 32 9.08 -14.96 6.37
CA ASP A 32 10.11 -15.99 6.45
C ASP A 32 9.56 -17.41 6.13
N GLY A 33 8.27 -17.54 5.78
CA GLY A 33 7.61 -18.80 5.42
C GLY A 33 7.10 -19.63 6.59
N ASP A 34 7.13 -19.12 7.82
CA ASP A 34 6.65 -19.79 9.04
C ASP A 34 5.23 -19.33 9.41
N ALA A 35 4.26 -19.72 8.58
CA ALA A 35 2.85 -19.39 8.78
C ALA A 35 2.30 -19.89 10.12
N ALA A 36 2.79 -21.02 10.62
CA ALA A 36 2.34 -21.59 11.90
C ALA A 36 2.79 -20.73 13.10
N GLN A 37 4.03 -20.23 13.10
CA GLN A 37 4.48 -19.30 14.14
C GLN A 37 3.83 -17.93 13.98
N ALA A 38 3.64 -17.44 12.75
CA ALA A 38 2.92 -16.20 12.48
C ALA A 38 1.52 -16.26 13.09
N GLU A 39 0.75 -17.31 12.83
CA GLU A 39 -0.60 -17.49 13.37
C GLU A 39 -0.61 -17.50 14.91
N ARG A 40 0.35 -18.20 15.55
CA ARG A 40 0.49 -18.18 17.02
C ARG A 40 0.72 -16.80 17.60
N LEU A 41 1.47 -15.95 16.89
CA LEU A 41 1.77 -14.58 17.33
C LEU A 41 0.58 -13.64 17.08
N LEU A 42 -0.14 -13.82 15.98
CA LEU A 42 -1.23 -12.96 15.52
C LEU A 42 -2.57 -13.27 16.21
N ALA A 43 -2.84 -14.53 16.57
CA ALA A 43 -4.10 -14.94 17.17
C ALA A 43 -4.49 -14.16 18.45
N PRO A 44 -3.57 -13.88 19.40
CA PRO A 44 -3.86 -13.02 20.55
C PRO A 44 -4.30 -11.60 20.20
N LEU A 45 -3.90 -11.09 19.02
CA LEU A 45 -4.31 -9.79 18.50
C LEU A 45 -5.69 -9.84 17.83
N GLY A 46 -6.33 -11.01 17.76
CA GLY A 46 -7.55 -11.20 16.98
C GLY A 46 -7.32 -11.24 15.47
N LEU A 47 -6.08 -11.45 15.02
CA LEU A 47 -5.69 -11.61 13.62
C LEU A 47 -5.45 -13.10 13.30
N GLY A 48 -5.83 -13.52 12.10
CA GLY A 48 -5.60 -14.87 11.60
C GLY A 48 -4.76 -14.86 10.32
N VAL A 49 -4.19 -16.01 9.97
CA VAL A 49 -3.51 -16.25 8.70
C VAL A 49 -4.34 -17.22 7.89
N THR A 50 -4.82 -16.83 6.71
CA THR A 50 -5.61 -17.70 5.83
C THR A 50 -4.95 -17.80 4.46
N ARG A 51 -4.84 -19.01 3.91
CA ARG A 51 -4.37 -19.20 2.54
C ARG A 51 -5.53 -19.06 1.56
N LEU A 52 -5.41 -18.12 0.64
CA LEU A 52 -6.33 -17.87 -0.46
C LEU A 52 -5.77 -18.47 -1.75
N THR A 53 -6.64 -18.77 -2.69
CA THR A 53 -6.28 -19.18 -4.05
C THR A 53 -7.12 -18.35 -5.00
N ASP A 54 -6.46 -17.54 -5.83
CA ASP A 54 -7.09 -16.85 -6.95
C ASP A 54 -7.62 -17.92 -7.92
N THR A 55 -8.93 -17.87 -8.19
CA THR A 55 -9.61 -18.86 -9.02
C THR A 55 -9.22 -18.78 -10.49
N ASP A 56 -8.79 -17.61 -10.95
CA ASP A 56 -8.56 -17.34 -12.36
C ASP A 56 -7.12 -17.69 -12.74
N SER A 57 -6.15 -17.33 -11.89
CA SER A 57 -4.74 -17.63 -12.13
C SER A 57 -4.20 -18.86 -11.41
N GLY A 58 -4.90 -19.35 -10.37
CA GLY A 58 -4.40 -20.39 -9.47
C GLY A 58 -3.30 -19.94 -8.51
N ARG A 59 -2.92 -18.65 -8.50
CA ARG A 59 -1.93 -18.11 -7.55
C ARG A 59 -2.47 -18.18 -6.13
N ARG A 60 -1.57 -18.42 -5.18
CA ARG A 60 -1.90 -18.52 -3.76
C ARG A 60 -1.32 -17.36 -2.98
N TYR A 61 -2.09 -16.89 -2.02
CA TYR A 61 -1.72 -15.77 -1.17
C TYR A 61 -1.99 -16.13 0.28
N ASP A 62 -1.11 -15.75 1.19
CA ASP A 62 -1.41 -15.74 2.62
C ASP A 62 -2.00 -14.37 2.98
N GLU A 63 -3.18 -14.39 3.60
CA GLU A 63 -3.91 -13.23 4.10
C GLU A 63 -3.75 -13.13 5.62
N ILE A 64 -3.28 -11.98 6.12
CA ILE A 64 -3.48 -11.57 7.50
C ILE A 64 -4.72 -10.67 7.56
N ALA A 65 -5.74 -11.11 8.28
CA ALA A 65 -6.96 -10.36 8.50
C ALA A 65 -7.56 -10.65 9.89
N ALA A 66 -8.48 -9.81 10.33
CA ALA A 66 -9.17 -10.01 11.61
C ALA A 66 -10.06 -11.25 11.61
N LEU A 67 -9.97 -12.04 12.67
CA LEU A 67 -10.83 -13.21 12.93
C LEU A 67 -12.30 -12.84 13.18
N ARG A 68 -12.54 -11.57 13.57
CA ARG A 68 -13.88 -11.04 13.85
C ARG A 68 -14.08 -9.76 13.04
N PRO A 69 -15.11 -9.69 12.17
CA PRO A 69 -15.28 -8.57 11.23
C PRO A 69 -15.55 -7.21 11.89
N ASN A 70 -16.04 -7.21 13.13
CA ASN A 70 -16.36 -5.99 13.89
C ASN A 70 -15.42 -5.77 15.10
N GLY A 71 -14.32 -6.54 15.19
CA GLY A 71 -13.33 -6.37 16.25
C GLY A 71 -12.43 -5.15 16.01
N GLU A 72 -11.61 -4.79 17.00
CA GLU A 72 -10.64 -3.71 16.89
C GLU A 72 -9.61 -3.97 15.78
N ALA A 73 -9.07 -5.19 15.72
CA ALA A 73 -8.13 -5.62 14.69
C ALA A 73 -8.70 -5.54 13.25
N ALA A 74 -10.02 -5.56 13.06
CA ALA A 74 -10.61 -5.40 11.72
C ALA A 74 -10.32 -4.02 11.14
N ARG A 75 -10.12 -3.03 12.01
CA ARG A 75 -9.82 -1.63 11.67
C ARG A 75 -8.33 -1.39 11.41
N TRP A 76 -7.47 -2.36 11.72
CA TRP A 76 -6.02 -2.24 11.53
C TRP A 76 -5.57 -2.51 10.09
N GLY A 77 -6.38 -3.21 9.31
CA GLY A 77 -6.14 -3.45 7.89
C GLY A 77 -6.05 -4.93 7.52
N ARG A 78 -5.58 -5.15 6.29
CA ARG A 78 -5.26 -6.49 5.76
C ARG A 78 -3.90 -6.46 5.09
N LEU A 79 -3.22 -7.59 5.16
CA LEU A 79 -2.03 -7.87 4.36
C LEU A 79 -2.30 -9.11 3.52
N TYR A 80 -1.99 -9.02 2.24
CA TYR A 80 -1.93 -10.14 1.31
C TYR A 80 -0.49 -10.29 0.85
N LEU A 81 0.07 -11.50 0.83
CA LEU A 81 1.39 -11.77 0.28
C LEU A 81 1.41 -13.08 -0.48
N THR A 82 2.21 -13.14 -1.55
CA THR A 82 2.44 -14.39 -2.31
C THR A 82 2.83 -15.54 -1.38
N ALA A 83 2.16 -16.69 -1.51
CA ALA A 83 2.41 -17.86 -0.65
C ALA A 83 3.52 -18.79 -1.20
N ASP A 84 3.82 -18.67 -2.49
CA ASP A 84 4.62 -19.65 -3.24
C ASP A 84 5.92 -19.09 -3.80
N SER A 85 6.18 -17.80 -3.57
CA SER A 85 7.41 -17.13 -3.96
C SER A 85 7.84 -16.11 -2.89
N PRO A 86 9.11 -15.70 -2.87
CA PRO A 86 9.52 -14.56 -2.04
C PRO A 86 8.78 -13.29 -2.45
N VAL A 87 8.46 -12.44 -1.47
CA VAL A 87 7.91 -11.10 -1.74
C VAL A 87 9.03 -10.20 -2.28
N ARG A 88 8.82 -9.63 -3.47
CA ARG A 88 9.79 -8.79 -4.18
C ARG A 88 9.39 -7.33 -4.25
N TRP A 89 8.11 -7.03 -4.07
CA TRP A 89 7.58 -5.67 -4.02
C TRP A 89 6.31 -5.63 -3.16
N ASN A 90 5.87 -4.44 -2.79
CA ASN A 90 4.57 -4.26 -2.16
C ASN A 90 3.82 -3.03 -2.68
N VAL A 91 2.50 -3.16 -2.77
CA VAL A 91 1.57 -2.05 -2.98
C VAL A 91 0.92 -1.68 -1.65
N GLN A 92 0.83 -0.38 -1.37
CA GLN A 92 0.34 0.17 -0.11
C GLN A 92 -0.86 1.09 -0.38
N VAL A 93 -2.00 0.79 0.24
CA VAL A 93 -3.25 1.56 0.14
C VAL A 93 -3.60 2.11 1.53
N PRO A 94 -3.06 3.29 1.91
CA PRO A 94 -3.24 3.86 3.22
C PRO A 94 -4.62 4.50 3.44
N HIS A 95 -5.30 4.94 2.37
CA HIS A 95 -6.54 5.72 2.44
C HIS A 95 -7.69 5.11 1.61
N PRO A 96 -8.01 3.80 1.77
CA PRO A 96 -9.11 3.19 1.01
C PRO A 96 -10.42 3.94 1.26
N VAL A 97 -11.30 3.97 0.26
CA VAL A 97 -12.57 4.75 0.22
C VAL A 97 -12.40 6.27 0.19
N SER A 98 -11.44 6.82 0.95
CA SER A 98 -11.11 8.25 0.91
C SER A 98 -10.50 8.61 -0.44
N ASP A 99 -9.50 7.83 -0.82
CA ASP A 99 -8.80 7.91 -2.08
C ASP A 99 -9.41 6.81 -2.94
N ARG A 100 -10.60 7.09 -3.50
CA ARG A 100 -11.49 6.08 -4.11
C ARG A 100 -10.72 5.16 -5.08
N ASP A 101 -11.17 3.92 -5.19
CA ASP A 101 -10.68 2.94 -6.18
C ASP A 101 -9.19 2.56 -6.10
N THR A 102 -8.40 3.19 -5.20
CA THR A 102 -7.01 2.78 -4.92
C THR A 102 -6.95 1.36 -4.36
N GLU A 103 -7.96 0.90 -3.61
CA GLU A 103 -8.02 -0.49 -3.16
C GLU A 103 -8.28 -1.47 -4.31
N ALA A 104 -9.06 -1.09 -5.31
CA ALA A 104 -9.37 -1.93 -6.47
C ALA A 104 -8.14 -2.01 -7.38
N LEU A 105 -7.48 -0.88 -7.63
CA LEU A 105 -6.20 -0.82 -8.33
C LEU A 105 -5.13 -1.65 -7.62
N GLY A 106 -5.03 -1.57 -6.29
CA GLY A 106 -4.08 -2.38 -5.52
C GLY A 106 -4.32 -3.89 -5.63
N VAL A 107 -5.58 -4.33 -5.67
CA VAL A 107 -5.94 -5.73 -5.93
C VAL A 107 -5.55 -6.14 -7.35
N ARG A 108 -5.92 -5.34 -8.36
CA ARG A 108 -5.55 -5.59 -9.76
C ARG A 108 -4.05 -5.73 -9.94
N LEU A 109 -3.24 -4.88 -9.31
CA LEU A 109 -1.78 -4.96 -9.37
C LEU A 109 -1.24 -6.25 -8.71
N LEU A 110 -1.81 -6.68 -7.59
CA LEU A 110 -1.47 -7.95 -6.92
C LEU A 110 -1.82 -9.18 -7.75
N GLU A 111 -2.94 -9.12 -8.47
CA GLU A 111 -3.36 -10.16 -9.38
C GLU A 111 -2.52 -10.12 -10.66
N ASP A 112 -2.23 -8.98 -11.26
CA ASP A 112 -1.56 -8.94 -12.57
C ASP A 112 -0.03 -9.15 -12.51
N THR A 113 0.56 -9.09 -11.31
CA THR A 113 2.00 -9.20 -11.14
C THR A 113 2.37 -10.24 -10.07
N PRO A 114 3.29 -11.19 -10.35
CA PRO A 114 3.70 -12.19 -9.37
C PRO A 114 4.61 -11.61 -8.28
N SER A 115 4.79 -12.38 -7.21
CA SER A 115 5.76 -12.11 -6.13
C SER A 115 5.50 -10.83 -5.32
N GLY A 116 4.25 -10.37 -5.30
CA GLY A 116 3.85 -9.15 -4.59
C GLY A 116 3.27 -9.36 -3.20
N ALA A 117 3.12 -8.23 -2.53
CA ALA A 117 2.26 -8.08 -1.37
C ALA A 117 1.37 -6.83 -1.52
N LEU A 118 0.19 -6.85 -0.90
CA LEU A 118 -0.74 -5.73 -0.82
C LEU A 118 -1.05 -5.43 0.64
N VAL A 119 -0.84 -4.18 1.05
CA VAL A 119 -1.19 -3.68 2.39
C VAL A 119 -2.33 -2.70 2.26
N VAL A 120 -3.48 -3.00 2.89
CA VAL A 120 -4.67 -2.13 2.84
C VAL A 120 -5.01 -1.67 4.26
N ALA A 121 -5.14 -0.37 4.48
CA ALA A 121 -5.56 0.17 5.77
C ALA A 121 -7.00 -0.25 6.11
N GLY A 122 -7.32 -0.38 7.41
CA GLY A 122 -8.59 -0.96 7.84
C GLY A 122 -9.67 0.06 8.22
N ALA A 123 -9.47 1.34 7.97
CA ALA A 123 -10.43 2.37 8.29
C ALA A 123 -10.30 3.57 7.33
N HIS A 124 -11.35 4.39 7.28
CA HIS A 124 -11.30 5.68 6.61
C HIS A 124 -10.26 6.58 7.32
N ARG A 125 -9.43 7.34 6.58
CA ARG A 125 -8.33 8.16 7.14
C ARG A 125 -8.72 9.11 8.29
N ARG A 126 -9.95 9.62 8.28
CA ARG A 126 -10.51 10.51 9.32
C ARG A 126 -11.04 9.79 10.58
N ALA A 127 -11.07 8.46 10.57
CA ALA A 127 -11.60 7.68 11.66
C ALA A 127 -10.75 7.79 12.94
N GLY A 128 -11.40 7.65 14.08
CA GLY A 128 -10.78 7.79 15.39
C GLY A 128 -10.44 9.24 15.78
N ARG A 129 -10.03 9.42 17.04
CA ARG A 129 -9.79 10.77 17.58
C ARG A 129 -8.54 11.40 16.96
N GLY A 130 -8.72 12.55 16.30
CA GLY A 130 -7.62 13.32 15.72
C GLY A 130 -6.97 12.62 14.55
N ASP A 131 -7.80 12.06 13.65
CA ASP A 131 -7.38 11.33 12.44
C ASP A 131 -6.38 10.22 12.76
N ALA A 132 -6.64 9.46 13.83
CA ALA A 132 -5.75 8.38 14.28
C ALA A 132 -5.60 7.27 13.21
N ALA A 133 -6.56 7.17 12.30
CA ALA A 133 -6.52 6.28 11.14
C ALA A 133 -5.80 6.85 9.90
N ASP A 134 -5.25 8.07 9.93
CA ASP A 134 -4.46 8.61 8.82
C ASP A 134 -3.05 7.99 8.83
N VAL A 135 -2.99 6.71 8.45
CA VAL A 135 -1.81 5.85 8.60
C VAL A 135 -0.58 6.32 7.81
N ALA A 136 -0.78 7.15 6.77
CA ALA A 136 0.28 7.82 6.02
C ALA A 136 1.07 8.84 6.88
N HIS A 137 0.49 9.26 8.02
CA HIS A 137 1.06 10.24 8.95
C HIS A 137 1.27 9.67 10.37
N ARG A 138 1.11 8.35 10.57
CA ARG A 138 1.10 7.71 11.90
C ARG A 138 2.03 6.50 11.97
N GLU A 139 3.16 6.66 12.67
CA GLU A 139 4.12 5.57 12.95
C GLU A 139 3.57 4.53 13.95
N ASP A 140 2.54 4.90 14.74
CA ASP A 140 1.87 4.03 15.70
C ASP A 140 0.73 3.20 15.10
N SER A 141 0.62 3.13 13.78
CA SER A 141 -0.39 2.32 13.09
C SER A 141 0.08 0.89 12.80
N ALA A 142 -0.86 -0.06 12.77
CA ALA A 142 -0.59 -1.42 12.30
C ALA A 142 -0.06 -1.43 10.85
N PHE A 143 -0.61 -0.57 10.00
CA PHE A 143 -0.17 -0.37 8.62
C PHE A 143 1.33 0.00 8.56
N HIS A 144 1.78 0.93 9.38
CA HIS A 144 3.20 1.28 9.47
C HIS A 144 4.05 0.09 9.94
N SER A 145 3.62 -0.65 10.97
CA SER A 145 4.33 -1.84 11.44
C SER A 145 4.52 -2.89 10.34
N ILE A 146 3.49 -3.17 9.55
CA ILE A 146 3.55 -4.10 8.41
C ILE A 146 4.54 -3.61 7.34
N VAL A 147 4.41 -2.34 6.93
CA VAL A 147 5.28 -1.75 5.90
C VAL A 147 6.75 -1.75 6.32
N VAL A 148 7.02 -1.48 7.60
CA VAL A 148 8.39 -1.52 8.14
C VAL A 148 8.99 -2.92 8.07
N GLU A 149 8.22 -4.00 8.26
CA GLU A 149 8.72 -5.38 8.14
C GLU A 149 9.13 -5.74 6.70
N LEU A 150 8.41 -5.22 5.71
CA LEU A 150 8.77 -5.35 4.30
C LEU A 150 10.05 -4.56 4.00
N GLN A 151 10.15 -3.32 4.48
CA GLN A 151 11.33 -2.46 4.29
C GLN A 151 12.59 -3.02 4.96
N LYS A 152 12.47 -3.66 6.13
CA LYS A 152 13.60 -4.34 6.81
C LYS A 152 14.22 -5.46 5.97
N ARG A 153 13.45 -6.02 5.02
CA ARG A 153 13.90 -7.05 4.07
C ARG A 153 14.28 -6.48 2.71
N GLY A 154 14.34 -5.15 2.57
CA GLY A 154 14.70 -4.47 1.33
C GLY A 154 13.61 -4.50 0.26
N VAL A 155 12.37 -4.88 0.60
CA VAL A 155 11.27 -4.96 -0.36
C VAL A 155 10.82 -3.54 -0.74
N PRO A 156 10.95 -3.10 -2.01
CA PRO A 156 10.49 -1.79 -2.46
C PRO A 156 8.96 -1.67 -2.36
N GLY A 157 8.49 -0.46 -2.03
CA GLY A 157 7.07 -0.16 -1.87
C GLY A 157 6.55 0.89 -2.87
N LEU A 158 5.41 0.62 -3.48
CA LEU A 158 4.59 1.57 -4.22
C LEU A 158 3.39 1.96 -3.36
N GLN A 159 3.29 3.21 -2.93
CA GLN A 159 2.16 3.70 -2.16
C GLN A 159 1.22 4.53 -3.03
N LEU A 160 -0.03 4.09 -3.09
CA LEU A 160 -1.08 4.68 -3.92
C LEU A 160 -1.92 5.63 -3.09
N HIS A 161 -2.13 6.81 -3.64
CA HIS A 161 -3.02 7.84 -3.13
C HIS A 161 -3.89 8.37 -4.26
N GLY A 162 -4.94 9.09 -3.87
CA GLY A 162 -5.88 9.70 -4.80
C GLY A 162 -6.21 11.12 -4.40
N PHE A 163 -6.42 11.96 -5.41
CA PHE A 163 -6.91 13.32 -5.21
C PHE A 163 -8.16 13.60 -6.04
N ALA A 164 -8.90 14.62 -5.62
CA ALA A 164 -9.99 15.17 -6.42
C ALA A 164 -9.42 16.13 -7.49
N GLU A 165 -9.97 16.06 -8.69
CA GLU A 165 -9.65 17.00 -9.76
C GLU A 165 -9.84 18.44 -9.32
N SER A 166 -8.91 19.29 -9.72
CA SER A 166 -9.09 20.73 -9.60
C SER A 166 -8.24 21.46 -10.63
N SER A 167 -8.60 22.70 -10.94
CA SER A 167 -7.76 23.58 -11.77
C SER A 167 -6.36 23.82 -11.17
N GLU A 168 -6.19 23.60 -9.86
CA GLU A 168 -4.90 23.71 -9.17
C GLU A 168 -4.06 22.42 -9.28
N ARG A 169 -4.65 21.32 -9.78
CA ARG A 169 -4.01 20.03 -10.02
C ARG A 169 -4.31 19.56 -11.45
N PRO A 170 -3.70 20.19 -12.47
CA PRO A 170 -3.90 19.84 -13.87
C PRO A 170 -3.06 18.62 -14.27
N TYR A 171 -3.05 17.58 -13.43
CA TYR A 171 -2.26 16.36 -13.62
C TYR A 171 -3.18 15.16 -13.42
N GLU A 172 -2.93 14.10 -14.18
CA GLU A 172 -3.55 12.79 -13.97
C GLU A 172 -2.76 12.00 -12.92
N ALA A 173 -1.44 12.19 -12.86
CA ALA A 173 -0.57 11.51 -11.90
C ALA A 173 0.48 12.47 -11.32
N ILE A 174 0.84 12.24 -10.05
CA ILE A 174 2.00 12.86 -9.41
C ILE A 174 2.88 11.73 -8.91
N VAL A 175 4.12 11.68 -9.37
CA VAL A 175 5.10 10.64 -9.01
C VAL A 175 6.21 11.30 -8.21
N SER A 176 6.50 10.78 -7.03
CA SER A 176 7.59 11.26 -6.17
C SER A 176 8.24 10.12 -5.39
N GLY A 177 9.44 10.37 -4.84
CA GLY A 177 10.07 9.50 -3.83
C GLY A 177 9.49 9.68 -2.42
N GLY A 178 8.38 10.40 -2.27
CA GLY A 178 7.83 10.77 -0.97
C GLY A 178 8.79 11.66 -0.17
N ALA A 179 9.30 11.12 0.94
CA ALA A 179 10.29 11.79 1.76
C ALA A 179 11.69 11.84 1.13
N ALA A 180 12.01 10.89 0.25
CA ALA A 180 13.30 10.87 -0.43
C ALA A 180 13.33 12.00 -1.48
N GLN A 181 14.30 12.90 -1.35
CA GLN A 181 14.46 14.03 -2.28
C GLN A 181 15.17 13.64 -3.58
N SER A 182 15.81 12.47 -3.62
CA SER A 182 16.48 11.94 -4.80
C SER A 182 15.54 11.11 -5.67
N THR A 183 15.62 11.30 -6.98
CA THR A 183 14.94 10.48 -7.98
C THR A 183 15.60 9.11 -8.12
N SER A 184 14.78 8.06 -8.28
CA SER A 184 15.25 6.73 -8.71
C SER A 184 15.05 6.52 -10.22
N GLY A 185 15.80 5.59 -10.82
CA GLY A 185 15.63 5.25 -12.24
C GLY A 185 14.22 4.74 -12.53
N GLU A 186 13.67 3.98 -11.59
CA GLU A 186 12.31 3.41 -11.63
C GLU A 186 11.23 4.50 -11.55
N ALA A 187 11.43 5.54 -10.72
CA ALA A 187 10.53 6.70 -10.68
C ALA A 187 10.49 7.40 -12.04
N THR A 188 11.66 7.56 -12.67
CA THR A 188 11.78 8.19 -13.99
C THR A 188 11.10 7.35 -15.07
N ALA A 189 11.35 6.04 -15.07
CA ALA A 189 10.76 5.11 -16.03
C ALA A 189 9.22 5.05 -15.91
N LEU A 190 8.69 5.05 -14.69
CA LEU A 190 7.24 5.11 -14.47
C LEU A 190 6.65 6.41 -15.02
N ALA A 191 7.24 7.55 -14.71
CA ALA A 191 6.75 8.84 -15.21
C ALA A 191 6.85 8.94 -16.74
N ASP A 192 7.95 8.47 -17.33
CA ASP A 192 8.13 8.42 -18.79
C ASP A 192 7.06 7.55 -19.46
N ARG A 193 6.73 6.40 -18.86
CA ARG A 193 5.70 5.50 -19.39
C ARG A 193 4.30 6.14 -19.33
N LEU A 194 3.92 6.69 -18.18
CA LEU A 194 2.63 7.38 -18.03
C LEU A 194 2.48 8.54 -19.03
N GLU A 195 3.54 9.34 -19.23
CA GLU A 195 3.52 10.42 -20.23
C GLU A 195 3.47 9.90 -21.68
N ALA A 196 4.10 8.77 -21.97
CA ALA A 196 4.06 8.14 -23.30
C ALA A 196 2.65 7.64 -23.66
N ASP A 197 1.87 7.24 -22.65
CA ASP A 197 0.47 6.84 -22.80
C ASP A 197 -0.49 8.06 -22.85
N GLY A 198 0.02 9.27 -22.58
CA GLY A 198 -0.69 10.54 -22.81
C GLY A 198 -1.14 11.25 -21.53
N LEU A 199 -0.80 10.71 -20.36
CA LEU A 199 -1.15 11.31 -19.07
C LEU A 199 -0.25 12.50 -18.74
N ARG A 200 -0.81 13.54 -18.11
CA ARG A 200 -0.03 14.67 -17.57
C ARG A 200 0.53 14.28 -16.21
N VAL A 201 1.83 14.09 -16.15
CA VAL A 201 2.53 13.70 -14.93
C VAL A 201 3.23 14.90 -14.29
N CYS A 202 3.03 15.09 -12.99
CA CYS A 202 3.91 15.95 -12.20
C CYS A 202 5.03 15.11 -11.57
N ARG A 203 6.27 15.39 -11.96
CA ARG A 203 7.47 14.73 -11.43
C ARG A 203 7.99 15.50 -10.22
N GLY A 204 7.80 14.97 -9.01
CA GLY A 204 8.14 15.65 -7.74
C GLY A 204 9.63 15.95 -7.54
N TRP A 205 10.50 15.49 -8.44
CA TRP A 205 11.93 15.81 -8.45
C TRP A 205 12.33 16.85 -9.50
N GLN A 206 11.44 17.24 -10.41
CA GLN A 206 11.70 18.25 -11.45
C GLN A 206 10.92 19.54 -11.22
N ALA A 207 9.74 19.43 -10.61
CA ALA A 207 8.86 20.53 -10.32
C ALA A 207 8.41 20.46 -8.87
N ARG A 208 7.87 21.56 -8.36
CA ARG A 208 7.17 21.56 -7.08
C ARG A 208 5.74 21.07 -7.32
N CYS A 209 5.51 19.79 -7.07
CA CYS A 209 4.21 19.17 -7.23
C CYS A 209 3.37 19.35 -5.96
N PRO A 210 2.04 19.45 -6.06
CA PRO A 210 1.19 19.24 -4.90
C PRO A 210 1.28 17.77 -4.46
N LEU A 211 1.01 17.49 -3.19
CA LEU A 211 0.87 16.11 -2.68
C LEU A 211 2.09 15.19 -2.90
N GLU A 212 3.31 15.73 -2.84
CA GLU A 212 4.54 14.96 -3.04
C GLU A 212 4.83 13.90 -1.96
N GLY A 213 4.00 13.76 -0.93
CA GLY A 213 4.22 12.78 0.13
C GLY A 213 5.44 13.06 1.01
N THR A 214 5.96 14.29 1.06
CA THR A 214 7.20 14.61 1.81
C THR A 214 7.10 14.42 3.33
N ALA A 215 5.88 14.44 3.88
CA ALA A 215 5.62 14.17 5.29
C ALA A 215 5.29 12.70 5.59
N ASN A 216 5.22 11.85 4.56
CA ASN A 216 4.79 10.46 4.66
C ASN A 216 5.72 9.63 5.57
N VAL A 217 5.16 8.97 6.58
CA VAL A 217 5.98 8.24 7.57
C VAL A 217 6.58 6.95 6.99
N GLN A 218 5.90 6.28 6.06
CA GLN A 218 6.41 5.08 5.40
C GLN A 218 7.55 5.43 4.45
N GLY A 219 7.43 6.52 3.69
CA GLY A 219 8.51 7.04 2.83
C GLY A 219 9.76 7.44 3.64
N ARG A 220 9.59 8.17 4.75
CA ARG A 220 10.70 8.49 5.67
C ARG A 220 11.35 7.23 6.24
N SER A 221 10.55 6.21 6.56
CA SER A 221 11.06 4.94 7.07
C SER A 221 11.86 4.17 6.03
N ALA A 222 11.42 4.19 4.77
CA ALA A 222 12.11 3.58 3.64
C ALA A 222 13.46 4.25 3.39
N GLU A 223 13.49 5.58 3.34
CA GLU A 223 14.72 6.37 3.19
C GLU A 223 15.75 6.04 4.27
N ARG A 224 15.34 6.02 5.55
CA ARG A 224 16.21 5.65 6.68
C ARG A 224 16.79 4.23 6.58
N ARG A 225 16.11 3.34 5.85
CA ARG A 225 16.49 1.93 5.70
C ARG A 225 17.15 1.64 4.36
N HIS A 226 17.28 2.64 3.48
CA HIS A 226 17.71 2.46 2.10
C HIS A 226 16.85 1.44 1.33
N ALA A 227 15.55 1.37 1.66
CA ALA A 227 14.57 0.59 0.91
C ALA A 227 13.93 1.47 -0.18
N GLY A 228 13.60 0.88 -1.33
CA GLY A 228 12.90 1.60 -2.40
C GLY A 228 11.50 2.04 -1.97
N PHE A 229 11.10 3.24 -2.38
CA PHE A 229 9.77 3.78 -2.12
C PHE A 229 9.34 4.75 -3.21
N LEU A 230 8.15 4.53 -3.77
CA LEU A 230 7.49 5.45 -4.69
C LEU A 230 6.13 5.84 -4.13
N HIS A 231 5.85 7.13 -4.17
CA HIS A 231 4.58 7.73 -3.80
C HIS A 231 3.89 8.20 -5.07
N VAL A 232 2.69 7.69 -5.33
CA VAL A 232 1.92 7.98 -6.53
C VAL A 232 0.54 8.47 -6.14
N GLU A 233 0.22 9.69 -6.54
CA GLU A 233 -1.10 10.32 -6.38
C GLU A 233 -1.80 10.31 -7.72
N LEU A 234 -3.05 9.84 -7.76
CA LEU A 234 -3.82 9.66 -9.00
C LEU A 234 -5.13 10.45 -9.00
N ALA A 235 -5.41 11.12 -10.10
CA ALA A 235 -6.72 11.70 -10.40
C ALA A 235 -7.75 10.58 -10.63
N PRO A 236 -9.07 10.86 -10.52
CA PRO A 236 -10.12 9.85 -10.75
C PRO A 236 -9.98 9.12 -12.08
N ASP A 237 -9.83 9.84 -13.19
CA ASP A 237 -9.73 9.23 -14.53
C ASP A 237 -8.54 8.27 -14.67
N ALA A 238 -7.48 8.45 -13.88
CA ALA A 238 -6.27 7.60 -13.88
C ALA A 238 -6.33 6.41 -12.90
N ARG A 239 -7.40 6.25 -12.10
CA ARG A 239 -7.53 5.15 -11.12
C ARG A 239 -8.89 4.47 -11.06
N ASP A 240 -9.91 5.07 -11.69
CA ASP A 240 -11.27 4.55 -11.73
C ASP A 240 -11.38 3.56 -12.93
N ASP A 241 -12.36 3.73 -13.81
CA ASP A 241 -12.54 2.91 -15.02
C ASP A 241 -12.27 3.76 -16.28
N GLY A 242 -11.60 3.17 -17.27
CA GLY A 242 -11.40 3.80 -18.58
C GLY A 242 -9.97 3.66 -19.11
N PRO A 243 -9.70 4.22 -20.30
CA PRO A 243 -8.38 4.10 -20.95
C PRO A 243 -7.23 4.58 -20.06
N ASP A 244 -7.33 5.77 -19.48
CA ASP A 244 -6.29 6.36 -18.63
C ASP A 244 -6.01 5.52 -17.36
N ALA A 245 -7.05 4.89 -16.79
CA ALA A 245 -6.91 3.98 -15.65
C ALA A 245 -6.27 2.64 -16.06
N ASP A 246 -6.60 2.12 -17.24
CA ASP A 246 -5.96 0.92 -17.80
C ASP A 246 -4.47 1.18 -18.09
N GLU A 247 -4.15 2.29 -18.73
CA GLU A 247 -2.77 2.74 -19.01
C GLU A 247 -1.97 2.94 -17.72
N THR A 248 -2.59 3.55 -16.70
CA THR A 248 -1.96 3.70 -15.38
C THR A 248 -1.71 2.34 -14.73
N SER A 249 -2.69 1.44 -14.75
CA SER A 249 -2.54 0.09 -14.19
C SER A 249 -1.42 -0.67 -14.90
N ASP A 250 -1.32 -0.59 -16.22
CA ASP A 250 -0.28 -1.25 -17.01
C ASP A 250 1.11 -0.67 -16.71
N ALA A 251 1.24 0.65 -16.61
CA ALA A 251 2.50 1.32 -16.28
C ALA A 251 2.99 0.94 -14.88
N LEU A 252 2.08 0.89 -13.89
CA LEU A 252 2.40 0.45 -12.54
C LEU A 252 2.75 -1.04 -12.51
N ALA A 253 2.04 -1.89 -13.25
CA ALA A 253 2.36 -3.32 -13.34
C ALA A 253 3.75 -3.56 -13.95
N ASP A 254 4.15 -2.80 -14.98
CA ASP A 254 5.50 -2.89 -15.56
C ASP A 254 6.61 -2.51 -14.59
N LEU A 255 6.39 -1.48 -13.76
CA LEU A 255 7.27 -1.16 -12.65
C LEU A 255 7.40 -2.35 -11.69
N LEU A 256 6.28 -2.95 -11.28
CA LEU A 256 6.27 -4.07 -10.33
C LEU A 256 6.93 -5.33 -10.93
N ARG A 257 6.78 -5.58 -12.23
CA ARG A 257 7.49 -6.66 -12.94
C ARG A 257 9.01 -6.44 -12.92
N THR A 258 9.45 -5.20 -13.12
CA THR A 258 10.87 -4.85 -13.02
C THR A 258 11.41 -5.19 -11.63
N TRP A 259 10.71 -4.81 -10.56
CA TRP A 259 11.10 -5.18 -9.19
C TRP A 259 11.02 -6.69 -8.89
N ALA A 260 10.15 -7.43 -9.59
CA ALA A 260 10.04 -8.88 -9.41
C ALA A 260 11.23 -9.66 -9.99
N ASP A 261 11.86 -9.11 -11.04
CA ASP A 261 12.94 -9.75 -11.79
C ASP A 261 14.35 -9.42 -11.25
N ASP A 262 14.49 -8.39 -10.40
CA ASP A 262 15.73 -8.00 -9.69
C ASP A 262 16.12 -8.96 -8.53
#